data_AF-A0A8T7ATH2-F1
#
_entry.id   AF-A0A8T7ATH2-F1
#
_cell.length_a   1.000
_cell.length_b   1.000
_cell.length_c   1.000
_cell.angle_alpha   90.00
_cell.angle_beta   90.00
_cell.angle_gamma   90.00
#
_symmetry.space_group_name_H-M   'P 1'
#
loop_
_entity.id
_entity.type
_entity.pdbx_description
1 polymer ?
#
loop_
_entity_poly.entity_id
_entity_poly.type
_entity_poly.pdbx_seq_one_letter_code
_entity_poly.pdbx_strand_id
1 'polypeptide(L)'
;MIYGVGSDILRLDRVQGVYERHGENFVNRLLMPEELRLFEYSKNPVRFLTMRFAAKEAIVKAMGTGFANGMWIRDCGTVPDRLGKPLVIFSARGQAKCAALGIGSGHLTLTDEAGLVVAFAALECAVPDSQRT
;
A
#
# COMPACT_ATOMS: atom_id res chain seq x y z
N MET A 1 17.36 11.31 -1.35
CA MET A 1 16.76 12.14 -0.28
C MET A 1 15.36 11.60 0.01
N ILE A 2 14.89 11.62 1.25
CA ILE A 2 13.53 11.20 1.60
C ILE A 2 12.54 12.22 1.00
N TYR A 3 11.56 11.75 0.24
CA TYR A 3 10.45 12.57 -0.25
C TYR A 3 9.40 12.78 0.85
N GLY A 4 8.98 11.69 1.49
CA GLY A 4 7.98 11.73 2.55
C GLY A 4 7.86 10.40 3.29
N VAL A 5 7.27 10.45 4.47
CA VAL A 5 7.01 9.27 5.32
C VAL A 5 5.54 9.20 5.69
N GLY A 6 5.04 7.99 5.91
CA GLY A 6 3.66 7.76 6.25
C GLY A 6 3.52 6.53 7.15
N SER A 7 2.59 6.64 8.09
CA SER A 7 2.28 5.58 9.05
C SER A 7 0.78 5.41 9.13
N ASP A 8 0.35 4.17 9.32
CA ASP A 8 -1.04 3.85 9.56
C ASP A 8 -1.21 2.66 10.50
N ILE A 9 -2.29 2.68 11.28
CA ILE A 9 -2.64 1.61 12.21
C ILE A 9 -4.11 1.25 12.05
N LEU A 10 -4.37 -0.04 11.80
CA LEU A 10 -5.72 -0.59 11.67
C LEU A 10 -5.95 -1.71 12.68
N ARG A 11 -7.20 -1.85 13.09
CA ARG A 11 -7.66 -3.03 13.83
C ARG A 11 -8.34 -4.01 12.87
N LEU A 12 -8.07 -5.30 13.05
CA LEU A 12 -8.64 -6.38 12.25
C LEU A 12 -10.17 -6.39 12.32
N ASP A 13 -10.75 -6.18 13.50
CA ASP A 13 -12.20 -6.20 13.73
C ASP A 13 -12.95 -5.14 12.89
N ARG A 14 -12.34 -3.96 12.69
CA ARG A 14 -12.90 -2.91 11.83
C ARG A 14 -13.00 -3.37 10.38
N VAL A 15 -11.95 -4.02 9.87
CA VAL A 15 -11.92 -4.53 8.49
C VAL A 15 -12.81 -5.75 8.36
N GLN A 16 -12.86 -6.60 9.39
CA GLN A 16 -13.75 -7.76 9.44
C GLN A 16 -15.21 -7.34 9.25
N GLY A 17 -15.70 -6.37 10.03
CA GLY A 17 -17.08 -5.91 9.90
C GLY A 17 -17.39 -5.31 8.53
N VAL A 18 -16.43 -4.65 7.87
CA VAL A 18 -16.60 -4.14 6.49
C VAL A 18 -16.65 -5.31 5.50
N TYR A 19 -15.76 -6.28 5.65
CA TYR A 19 -15.70 -7.45 4.79
C TYR A 19 -16.94 -8.34 4.91
N GLU A 20 -17.45 -8.57 6.12
CA GLU A 20 -18.70 -9.32 6.35
C GLU A 20 -19.91 -8.63 5.71
N ARG A 21 -19.96 -7.29 5.70
CA ARG A 21 -21.06 -6.53 5.07
C ARG A 21 -21.00 -6.47 3.55
N HIS A 22 -19.81 -6.44 2.96
CA HIS A 22 -19.63 -6.11 1.54
C HIS A 22 -18.98 -7.22 0.71
N GLY A 23 -18.40 -8.24 1.35
CA GLY A 23 -17.78 -9.41 0.72
C GLY A 23 -16.81 -9.04 -0.39
N GLU A 24 -16.97 -9.68 -1.55
CA GLU A 24 -16.11 -9.50 -2.72
C GLU A 24 -16.11 -8.07 -3.27
N ASN A 25 -17.19 -7.31 -3.11
CA ASN A 25 -17.22 -5.92 -3.57
C ASN A 25 -16.19 -5.06 -2.84
N PHE A 26 -15.95 -5.33 -1.55
CA PHE A 26 -14.89 -4.65 -0.80
C PHE A 26 -13.50 -5.07 -1.28
N VAL A 27 -13.29 -6.36 -1.51
CA VAL A 27 -12.03 -6.93 -2.03
C VAL A 27 -11.67 -6.28 -3.37
N ASN A 28 -12.61 -6.26 -4.31
CA ASN A 28 -12.44 -5.73 -5.66
C ASN A 28 -12.23 -4.20 -5.67
N ARG A 29 -12.74 -3.51 -4.65
CA ARG A 29 -12.50 -2.07 -4.47
C ARG A 29 -11.14 -1.78 -3.85
N LEU A 30 -10.66 -2.60 -2.93
CA LEU A 30 -9.43 -2.38 -2.17
C LEU A 30 -8.17 -2.81 -2.95
N LEU A 31 -8.20 -4.01 -3.54
CA LEU A 31 -6.99 -4.69 -4.01
C LEU A 31 -6.63 -4.33 -5.46
N MET A 32 -5.33 -4.13 -5.71
CA MET A 32 -4.76 -4.14 -7.05
C MET A 32 -4.83 -5.56 -7.64
N PRO A 33 -4.84 -5.72 -8.99
CA PRO A 33 -4.81 -7.04 -9.62
C PRO A 33 -3.68 -7.95 -9.11
N GLU A 34 -2.50 -7.37 -8.83
CA GLU A 34 -1.35 -8.06 -8.27
C GLU A 34 -1.60 -8.57 -6.85
N GLU A 35 -2.29 -7.77 -6.03
CA GLU A 35 -2.65 -8.14 -4.67
C GLU A 35 -3.78 -9.16 -4.65
N LEU A 36 -4.73 -9.07 -5.59
CA LEU A 36 -5.85 -9.98 -5.70
C LEU A 36 -5.38 -11.43 -5.95
N ARG A 37 -4.38 -11.61 -6.83
CA ARG A 37 -3.76 -12.93 -7.04
C ARG A 37 -3.17 -13.53 -5.77
N LEU A 38 -2.64 -12.71 -4.86
CA LEU A 38 -2.12 -13.19 -3.58
C LEU A 38 -3.24 -13.45 -2.57
N PHE A 39 -4.32 -12.67 -2.64
CA PHE A 39 -5.49 -12.81 -1.78
C PHE A 39 -6.21 -14.15 -1.99
N GLU A 40 -6.30 -14.62 -3.23
CA GLU A 40 -6.92 -15.91 -3.58
C GLU A 40 -6.31 -17.11 -2.83
N TYR A 41 -5.03 -17.02 -2.47
CA TYR A 41 -4.32 -18.06 -1.70
C TYR A 41 -4.22 -17.76 -0.20
N SER A 42 -4.84 -16.67 0.27
CA SER A 42 -4.75 -16.26 1.67
C SER A 42 -5.59 -17.17 2.57
N LYS A 43 -4.92 -17.78 3.56
CA LYS A 43 -5.60 -18.53 4.64
C LYS A 43 -6.33 -17.63 5.64
N ASN A 44 -6.02 -16.34 5.66
CA ASN A 44 -6.65 -15.36 6.55
C ASN A 44 -7.04 -14.09 5.75
N PRO A 45 -8.23 -14.09 5.12
CA PRO A 45 -8.69 -12.98 4.28
C PRO A 45 -8.74 -11.64 5.02
N VAL A 46 -9.30 -11.60 6.23
CA VAL A 46 -9.44 -10.36 7.02
C VAL A 46 -8.08 -9.76 7.36
N ARG A 47 -7.14 -10.57 7.85
CA ARG A 47 -5.78 -10.11 8.14
C ARG A 47 -5.10 -9.58 6.87
N PHE A 48 -5.22 -10.30 5.76
CA PHE A 48 -4.65 -9.86 4.48
C PHE A 48 -5.19 -8.50 4.06
N LEU A 49 -6.52 -8.33 4.05
CA LEU A 49 -7.16 -7.07 3.66
C LEU A 49 -6.75 -5.94 4.60
N THR A 50 -6.63 -6.21 5.91
CA THR A 50 -6.20 -5.21 6.89
C THR A 50 -4.77 -4.74 6.62
N MET A 51 -3.86 -5.68 6.34
CA MET A 51 -2.47 -5.37 5.96
C MET A 51 -2.38 -4.55 4.67
N ARG A 52 -3.17 -4.89 3.64
CA ARG A 52 -3.18 -4.11 2.40
C ARG A 52 -3.75 -2.71 2.60
N PHE A 53 -4.79 -2.58 3.41
CA PHE A 53 -5.37 -1.26 3.66
C PHE A 53 -4.40 -0.37 4.44
N ALA A 54 -3.81 -0.87 5.52
CA ALA A 54 -2.80 -0.12 6.29
C ALA A 54 -1.58 0.25 5.42
N ALA A 55 -1.09 -0.67 4.58
CA ALA A 55 -0.02 -0.38 3.64
C ALA A 55 -0.36 0.78 2.70
N LYS A 56 -1.53 0.73 2.07
CA LYS A 56 -1.94 1.74 1.09
C LYS A 56 -2.12 3.12 1.74
N GLU A 57 -2.72 3.19 2.93
CA GLU A 57 -2.83 4.43 3.71
C GLU A 57 -1.44 4.99 4.07
N ALA A 58 -0.53 4.15 4.55
CA ALA A 58 0.84 4.57 4.84
C ALA A 58 1.55 5.12 3.58
N ILE A 59 1.38 4.47 2.43
CA ILE A 59 1.96 4.91 1.15
C ILE A 59 1.40 6.28 0.75
N VAL A 60 0.07 6.48 0.70
CA VAL A 60 -0.51 7.75 0.23
C VAL A 60 -0.31 8.90 1.21
N LYS A 61 -0.10 8.61 2.51
CA LYS A 61 0.38 9.58 3.49
C LYS A 61 1.81 10.00 3.21
N ALA A 62 2.70 9.04 2.91
CA ALA A 62 4.07 9.33 2.49
C ALA A 62 4.14 10.14 1.18
N MET A 63 3.17 9.95 0.27
CA MET A 63 3.04 10.76 -0.95
C MET A 63 2.51 12.19 -0.67
N GLY A 64 1.90 12.43 0.49
CA GLY A 64 1.21 13.68 0.81
C GLY A 64 -0.10 13.91 0.06
N THR A 65 -0.67 12.88 -0.59
CA THR A 65 -1.89 13.01 -1.40
C THR A 65 -3.15 12.59 -0.66
N GLY A 66 -3.02 11.62 0.26
CA GLY A 66 -4.15 10.80 0.71
C GLY A 66 -4.78 10.00 -0.44
N PHE A 67 -5.93 9.35 -0.20
CA PHE A 67 -6.80 8.85 -1.28
C PHE A 67 -7.67 9.97 -1.86
N ALA A 68 -6.99 11.04 -2.24
CA ALA A 68 -7.54 12.22 -2.88
C ALA A 68 -6.50 12.75 -3.88
N ASN A 69 -6.81 13.86 -4.55
CA ASN A 69 -5.82 14.58 -5.37
C ASN A 69 -5.18 13.75 -6.50
N GLY A 70 -5.95 12.85 -7.10
CA GLY A 70 -5.53 12.01 -8.21
C GLY A 70 -5.01 10.62 -7.82
N MET A 71 -5.00 10.27 -6.54
CA MET A 71 -4.71 8.92 -6.05
C MET A 71 -5.99 8.22 -5.59
N TRP A 72 -6.25 7.06 -6.15
CA TRP A 72 -7.31 6.14 -5.74
C TRP A 72 -6.72 4.94 -5.01
N ILE A 73 -7.55 4.23 -4.26
CA ILE A 73 -7.10 3.11 -3.41
C ILE A 73 -6.40 1.97 -4.18
N ARG A 74 -6.74 1.78 -5.47
CA ARG A 74 -6.10 0.78 -6.35
C ARG A 74 -4.92 1.33 -7.16
N ASP A 75 -4.47 2.55 -6.86
CA ASP A 75 -3.30 3.13 -7.53
C ASP A 75 -1.98 2.85 -6.84
N CYS A 76 -2.03 2.38 -5.60
CA CYS A 76 -0.88 1.87 -4.89
C CYS A 76 -1.23 0.56 -4.19
N GLY A 77 -0.22 -0.22 -3.84
CA GLY A 77 -0.38 -1.50 -3.17
C GLY A 77 0.97 -2.08 -2.82
N THR A 78 0.96 -3.36 -2.43
CA THR A 78 2.20 -4.05 -2.08
C THR A 78 2.19 -5.53 -2.41
N VAL A 79 3.32 -6.03 -2.88
CA VAL A 79 3.60 -7.45 -3.14
C VAL A 79 4.88 -7.85 -2.41
N PRO A 80 5.03 -9.10 -1.95
CA PRO A 80 6.28 -9.57 -1.38
C PRO A 80 7.33 -9.79 -2.48
N ASP A 81 8.60 -9.59 -2.15
CA ASP A 81 9.71 -10.14 -2.92
C ASP A 81 9.90 -11.64 -2.63
N ARG A 82 10.95 -12.25 -3.23
CA ARG A 82 11.28 -13.68 -3.04
C ARG A 82 11.62 -14.06 -1.60
N LEU A 83 11.98 -13.10 -0.75
CA LEU A 83 12.31 -13.29 0.67
C LEU A 83 11.17 -12.87 1.60
N GLY A 84 10.04 -12.40 1.04
CA GLY A 84 8.89 -11.93 1.81
C GLY A 84 8.92 -10.44 2.17
N LYS A 85 9.95 -9.68 1.78
CA LYS A 85 10.00 -8.22 2.01
C LYS A 85 8.88 -7.55 1.20
N PRO A 86 8.04 -6.70 1.80
CA PRO A 86 6.99 -6.00 1.07
C PRO A 86 7.59 -4.92 0.16
N LEU A 87 7.25 -4.98 -1.12
CA LEU A 87 7.58 -3.99 -2.14
C LEU A 87 6.38 -3.09 -2.38
N VAL A 88 6.61 -1.79 -2.55
CA VAL A 88 5.58 -0.84 -2.98
C VAL A 88 5.38 -0.98 -4.49
N ILE A 89 4.12 -1.07 -4.92
CA ILE A 89 3.75 -1.07 -6.33
C ILE A 89 2.71 0.01 -6.61
N PHE A 90 2.70 0.50 -7.84
CA PHE A 90 1.77 1.53 -8.30
C PHE A 90 1.12 1.12 -9.61
N SER A 91 -0.16 1.49 -9.79
CA SER A 91 -0.84 1.42 -11.08
C SER A 91 -0.21 2.42 -12.07
N ALA A 92 -0.59 2.37 -13.35
CA ALA A 92 -0.14 3.36 -14.33
C ALA A 92 -0.45 4.81 -13.88
N ARG A 93 -1.63 5.05 -13.28
CA ARG A 93 -2.00 6.36 -12.74
C ARG A 93 -1.16 6.72 -11.50
N GLY A 94 -0.93 5.76 -10.61
CA GLY A 94 -0.06 5.95 -9.44
C GLY A 94 1.38 6.28 -9.83
N GLN A 95 1.92 5.62 -10.86
CA GLN A 95 3.24 5.90 -11.41
C GLN A 95 3.32 7.30 -12.02
N ALA A 96 2.31 7.70 -12.81
CA ALA A 96 2.23 9.05 -13.36
C ALA A 96 2.21 10.12 -12.25
N LYS A 97 1.50 9.84 -11.15
CA LYS A 97 1.49 10.73 -9.98
C LYS A 97 2.85 10.77 -9.29
N CYS A 98 3.52 9.63 -9.13
CA CYS A 98 4.88 9.57 -8.57
C CYS A 98 5.85 10.41 -9.40
N ALA A 99 5.82 10.28 -10.73
CA ALA A 99 6.65 11.07 -11.63
C ALA A 99 6.38 12.58 -11.50
N ALA A 100 5.11 12.98 -11.46
CA ALA A 100 4.73 14.39 -11.28
C ALA A 100 5.17 14.99 -9.92
N LEU A 101 5.25 14.15 -8.89
CA LEU A 101 5.72 14.54 -7.56
C LEU A 101 7.25 14.42 -7.40
N GLY A 102 7.96 13.80 -8.35
CA GLY A 102 9.38 13.51 -8.22
C GLY A 102 9.70 12.38 -7.23
N ILE A 103 8.80 11.40 -7.07
CA ILE A 103 9.00 10.19 -6.27
C ILE A 103 9.65 9.11 -7.13
N GLY A 104 10.75 8.51 -6.65
CA GLY A 104 11.53 7.53 -7.39
C GLY A 104 11.46 6.10 -6.85
N SER A 105 11.45 5.94 -5.53
CA SER A 105 11.43 4.62 -4.88
C SER A 105 10.61 4.64 -3.59
N GLY A 106 10.30 3.47 -3.04
CA GLY A 106 9.56 3.35 -1.79
C GLY A 106 9.96 2.13 -0.98
N HIS A 107 10.05 2.32 0.33
CA HIS A 107 10.24 1.28 1.33
C HIS A 107 8.96 1.13 2.14
N LEU A 108 8.61 -0.10 2.47
CA LEU A 108 7.44 -0.43 3.27
C LEU A 108 7.83 -1.48 4.30
N THR A 109 7.24 -1.39 5.48
CA THR A 109 7.26 -2.45 6.48
C THR A 109 5.88 -2.56 7.12
N LEU A 110 5.50 -3.79 7.47
CA LEU A 110 4.25 -4.09 8.17
C LEU A 110 4.53 -5.01 9.34
N THR A 111 3.80 -4.80 10.42
CA THR A 111 3.77 -5.70 11.56
C THR A 111 2.33 -5.82 12.05
N ASP A 112 2.02 -6.94 12.69
CA ASP A 112 0.73 -7.15 13.31
C ASP A 112 0.89 -7.94 14.61
N GLU A 113 0.12 -7.53 15.62
CA GLU A 113 0.11 -8.13 16.95
C GLU A 113 -1.25 -7.84 17.61
N ALA A 114 -1.80 -8.80 18.35
CA ALA A 114 -3.06 -8.64 19.10
C ALA A 114 -4.23 -8.02 18.29
N GLY A 115 -4.33 -8.32 16.99
CA GLY A 115 -5.39 -7.79 16.13
C GLY A 115 -5.19 -6.34 15.67
N LEU A 116 -4.02 -5.75 15.94
CA LEU A 116 -3.57 -4.48 15.38
C LEU A 116 -2.60 -4.76 14.23
N VAL A 117 -2.69 -3.97 13.17
CA VAL A 117 -1.73 -3.93 12.07
C VAL A 117 -1.16 -2.53 12.00
N VAL A 118 0.16 -2.42 11.93
CA VAL A 118 0.88 -1.17 11.71
C VAL A 118 1.64 -1.26 10.41
N ALA A 119 1.54 -0.22 9.59
CA ALA A 119 2.33 -0.07 8.38
C ALA A 119 3.12 1.23 8.43
N PHE A 120 4.37 1.19 7.99
CA PHE A 120 5.22 2.36 7.82
C PHE A 120 5.83 2.39 6.43
N ALA A 121 5.70 3.51 5.74
CA ALA A 121 6.23 3.75 4.42
C ALA A 121 7.20 4.94 4.42
N ALA A 122 8.29 4.81 3.68
CA ALA A 122 9.21 5.90 3.36
C ALA A 122 9.43 5.94 1.86
N LEU A 123 9.12 7.08 1.23
CA LEU A 123 9.32 7.30 -0.20
C LEU A 123 10.57 8.15 -0.41
N GLU A 124 11.31 7.87 -1.46
CA GLU A 124 12.53 8.61 -1.82
C GLU A 124 12.29 9.42 -3.09
N CYS A 125 12.93 10.60 -3.16
CA CYS A 125 12.92 11.39 -4.37
C CYS A 125 13.59 10.64 -5.53
N ALA A 126 13.12 10.86 -6.75
CA ALA A 126 13.80 10.42 -7.94
C ALA A 126 15.23 11.00 -7.97
N VAL A 127 16.20 10.14 -8.26
CA VAL A 127 17.60 10.58 -8.45
C VAL A 127 17.69 11.21 -9.85
N PRO A 128 18.17 12.46 -9.97
CA PRO A 128 18.43 13.08 -11.27
C PRO A 128 19.41 12.23 -12.10
N ASP A 129 19.20 12.17 -13.41
CA ASP A 129 20.03 11.35 -14.32
C ASP A 129 21.54 11.68 -14.25
N SER A 130 21.92 12.87 -13.77
CA SER A 130 23.32 13.27 -13.55
C SER A 130 24.06 12.54 -12.43
N GLN A 131 23.37 11.69 -11.65
CA GLN A 131 23.96 10.94 -10.53
C GLN A 131 23.86 9.42 -10.69
N ARG A 132 23.36 8.90 -11.82
CA ARG A 132 23.41 7.47 -12.16
C ARG A 132 24.76 7.16 -12.79
N THR A 133 25.76 6.89 -11.96
CA THR A 133 27.10 6.41 -12.39
C THR A 133 27.24 4.93 -12.08
#